data_AF-A0A1F8LR44-F1
#
_entry.id   AF-A0A1F8LR44-F1
#
_cell.length_a   1.000
_cell.length_b   1.000
_cell.length_c   1.000
_cell.angle_alpha   90.00
_cell.angle_beta   90.00
_cell.angle_gamma   90.00
#
_symmetry.space_group_name_H-M   'P 1'
#
loop_
_entity.id
_entity.type
_entity.pdbx_description
1 polymer ?
#
loop_
_entity_poly.entity_id
_entity_poly.type
_entity_poly.pdbx_seq_one_letter_code
_entity_poly.pdbx_strand_id
1 'polypeptide(L)' 'MGSAIEYQKQMTEIVYINLPGPTEPSPGMSGGELLHGFLAELYLGAKPEVKEYINDLCMKWNVHYRKMSGGG' A
#
# COMPACT_ATOMS: atom_id res chain seq x y z
N MET A 1 22.07 -14.65 18.47
CA MET A 1 22.19 -14.90 17.02
C MET A 1 20.80 -15.10 16.41
N GLY A 2 19.92 -14.11 16.54
CA GLY A 2 18.51 -14.20 16.12
C GLY A 2 18.02 -12.90 15.52
N SER A 3 18.85 -12.26 14.68
CA SER A 3 18.60 -10.90 14.21
C SER A 3 18.98 -10.64 12.76
N ALA A 4 19.80 -11.49 12.10
CA ALA A 4 20.13 -11.27 10.69
C ALA A 4 19.04 -11.78 9.72
N ILE A 5 18.44 -12.93 10.04
CA ILE A 5 17.45 -13.59 9.17
C ILE A 5 16.13 -12.82 9.15
N GLU A 6 15.70 -12.26 10.28
CA GLU A 6 14.48 -11.46 10.40
C GLU A 6 14.59 -10.10 9.69
N TYR A 7 15.76 -9.43 9.79
CA TYR A 7 16.05 -8.21 9.03
C TYR A 7 16.09 -8.46 7.52
N GLN A 8 16.67 -9.58 7.06
CA GLN A 8 16.62 -9.95 5.65
C GLN A 8 15.20 -10.22 5.17
N LYS A 9 14.37 -10.85 6.00
CA LYS A 9 12.97 -11.15 5.68
C LYS A 9 12.12 -9.88 5.52
N GLN A 10 12.31 -8.89 6.41
CA GLN A 10 11.66 -7.57 6.32
C GLN A 10 11.95 -6.82 5.01
N MET A 11 13.11 -7.05 4.38
CA MET A 11 13.47 -6.40 3.10
C MET A 11 12.89 -7.09 1.85
N THR A 12 12.12 -8.18 2.02
CA THR A 12 11.59 -8.96 0.88
C THR A 12 10.07 -9.05 0.83
N GLU A 13 9.38 -8.60 1.88
CA GLU A 13 7.92 -8.65 1.89
C GLU A 13 7.36 -7.65 0.89
N ILE A 14 6.50 -8.14 -0.01
CA ILE A 14 5.78 -7.30 -0.96
C ILE A 14 4.47 -6.89 -0.31
N VAL A 15 4.27 -5.59 -0.12
CA VAL A 15 3.02 -5.04 0.42
C VAL A 15 2.13 -4.61 -0.74
N TYR A 16 0.89 -5.11 -0.77
CA TYR A 16 -0.07 -4.74 -1.81
C TYR A 16 -1.14 -3.79 -1.28
N ILE A 17 -1.33 -2.67 -1.98
CA ILE A 17 -2.48 -1.78 -1.78
C ILE A 17 -3.49 -2.03 -2.90
N ASN A 18 -4.62 -2.64 -2.55
CA ASN A 18 -5.71 -2.93 -3.48
C ASN A 18 -6.43 -1.63 -3.84
N LEU A 19 -6.69 -1.44 -5.14
CA LEU A 19 -7.48 -0.35 -5.66
C LEU A 19 -8.76 -0.89 -6.34
N PRO A 20 -9.94 -0.32 -6.02
CA PRO A 20 -10.16 0.69 -4.97
C PRO A 20 -9.98 0.10 -3.57
N GLY A 21 -9.48 0.91 -2.64
CA GLY A 21 -9.48 0.58 -1.21
C GLY A 21 -10.78 1.00 -0.54
N PRO A 22 -10.90 0.81 0.78
CA PRO A 22 -11.99 1.41 1.57
C PRO A 22 -12.06 2.92 1.35
N THR A 23 -13.25 3.45 1.09
CA THR A 23 -13.45 4.87 0.77
C THR A 23 -13.74 5.73 1.99
N GLU A 24 -14.26 5.13 3.06
CA GLU A 24 -14.59 5.83 4.30
C GLU A 24 -14.26 4.94 5.51
N PRO A 25 -13.81 5.54 6.63
CA PRO A 25 -13.59 4.81 7.88
C PRO A 25 -14.94 4.35 8.47
N SER A 26 -15.04 3.09 8.87
CA SER A 26 -16.26 2.53 9.50
C SER A 26 -15.99 1.92 10.88
N PRO A 27 -17.00 1.86 11.78
CA PRO A 27 -16.84 1.18 13.06
C PRO A 27 -16.43 -0.27 12.88
N GLY A 28 -15.38 -0.68 13.59
CA GLY A 28 -14.86 -2.06 13.54
C GLY A 28 -13.69 -2.27 12.56
N MET A 29 -13.30 -1.26 11.77
CA MET A 29 -12.06 -1.33 10.99
C MET A 29 -10.83 -1.38 11.89
N SER A 30 -9.90 -2.27 11.56
CA SER A 30 -8.56 -2.29 12.12
C SER A 30 -7.74 -1.10 11.64
N GLY A 31 -6.66 -0.76 12.36
CA GLY A 31 -5.74 0.30 11.93
C GLY A 31 -5.11 0.04 10.56
N GLY A 32 -4.91 -1.23 10.18
CA GLY A 32 -4.42 -1.61 8.86
C GLY A 32 -5.43 -1.32 7.74
N GLU A 33 -6.72 -1.55 7.99
CA GLU A 33 -7.79 -1.24 7.02
C GLU A 33 -7.96 0.28 6.83
N LEU A 34 -7.86 1.05 7.92
CA LEU A 34 -7.85 2.51 7.85
C LEU A 34 -6.65 3.02 7.04
N LEU A 35 -5.46 2.48 7.30
CA LEU A 35 -4.24 2.83 6.56
C LEU A 35 -4.35 2.45 5.08
N HIS A 36 -4.96 1.29 4.78
CA HIS A 36 -5.20 0.87 3.40
C HIS A 36 -6.08 1.89 2.66
N GLY A 37 -7.20 2.29 3.26
CA GLY A 37 -8.10 3.31 2.67
C GLY A 37 -7.37 4.62 2.40
N PHE A 38 -6.62 5.12 3.40
CA PHE A 38 -5.80 6.32 3.26
C PHE A 38 -4.80 6.25 2.11
N LEU A 39 -4.04 5.15 2.00
CA LEU A 39 -3.05 4.97 0.94
C LEU A 39 -3.70 4.83 -0.45
N ALA A 40 -4.85 4.15 -0.53
CA ALA A 40 -5.61 4.04 -1.76
C ALA A 40 -6.10 5.41 -2.25
N GLU A 41 -6.64 6.24 -1.34
CA GLU A 41 -7.11 7.59 -1.66
C GLU A 41 -5.95 8.52 -2.05
N LEU A 42 -4.82 8.45 -1.33
CA LEU A 42 -3.61 9.21 -1.64
C LEU A 42 -3.16 8.96 -3.09
N TYR A 43 -3.13 7.70 -3.52
CA TYR A 43 -2.74 7.36 -4.90
C TYR A 43 -3.80 7.80 -5.92
N LEU A 44 -5.08 7.57 -5.65
CA LEU A 44 -6.16 7.88 -6.60
C LEU A 44 -6.31 9.40 -6.82
N GLY A 45 -6.26 10.19 -5.74
CA GLY A 45 -6.43 11.64 -5.74
C GLY A 45 -5.18 12.45 -6.08
N ALA A 46 -4.00 11.82 -6.12
CA ALA A 46 -2.75 12.53 -6.40
C ALA A 46 -2.70 13.09 -7.83
N LYS A 47 -2.21 14.34 -7.93
CA LYS A 47 -1.79 14.98 -9.18
C LYS A 47 -0.66 14.17 -9.83
N PRO A 48 -0.45 14.24 -11.16
CA PRO A 48 0.58 13.47 -11.86
C PRO A 48 1.99 13.57 -11.23
N GLU A 49 2.42 14.79 -10.89
CA GLU A 49 3.73 15.04 -10.26
C GLU A 49 3.87 14.37 -8.89
N VAL A 50 2.77 14.30 -8.12
CA VAL A 50 2.76 13.66 -6.80
C VAL A 50 2.75 12.14 -6.94
N LYS A 51 2.11 11.60 -7.99
CA LYS A 51 2.10 10.16 -8.28
C LYS A 51 3.50 9.62 -8.56
N GLU A 52 4.35 10.38 -9.23
CA GLU A 52 5.73 9.99 -9.50
C GLU A 52 6.51 9.79 -8.20
N TYR A 53 6.47 10.78 -7.30
CA TYR A 53 7.08 10.66 -5.97
C TYR A 53 6.52 9.50 -5.15
N ILE A 54 5.20 9.28 -5.18
CA ILE A 54 4.58 8.13 -4.51
C ILE A 54 5.09 6.81 -5.09
N ASN A 55 5.23 6.69 -6.41
CA ASN A 55 5.74 5.48 -7.06
C ASN A 55 7.21 5.21 -6.68
N ASP A 56 8.03 6.26 -6.58
CA ASP A 56 9.43 6.12 -6.13
C ASP A 56 9.52 5.58 -4.70
N LEU A 57 8.66 6.10 -3.81
CA LEU A 57 8.52 5.57 -2.46
C LEU A 57 8.06 4.11 -2.49
N CYS A 58 7.06 3.77 -3.30
CA CYS A 58 6.57 2.42 -3.45
C CYS A 58 7.67 1.43 -3.85
N MET A 59 8.51 1.78 -4.82
CA MET A 59 9.64 0.94 -5.24
C MET A 59 10.66 0.77 -4.12
N LYS A 60 10.96 1.84 -3.38
CA LYS A 60 11.90 1.80 -2.25
C LYS A 60 11.42 0.90 -1.11
N TRP A 61 10.12 0.88 -0.84
CA TRP A 61 9.52 0.14 0.28
C TRP A 61 8.88 -1.19 -0.14
N ASN A 62 9.05 -1.60 -1.39
CA ASN A 62 8.44 -2.80 -1.97
C ASN A 62 6.90 -2.83 -1.80
N VAL A 63 6.27 -1.66 -1.93
CA VAL A 63 4.82 -1.47 -1.89
C VAL A 63 4.29 -1.37 -3.31
N HIS A 64 3.21 -2.07 -3.64
CA HIS A 64 2.66 -2.12 -4.99
C HIS A 64 1.15 -1.83 -4.95
N TYR A 65 0.73 -0.79 -5.66
CA TYR A 65 -0.69 -0.57 -5.94
C TYR A 65 -1.17 -1.57 -6.98
N ARG A 66 -2.17 -2.39 -6.64
CA ARG A 66 -2.78 -3.33 -7.59
C ARG A 66 -4.23 -2.92 -7.87
N LYS A 67 -4.55 -2.70 -9.14
CA LYS A 67 -5.94 -2.61 -9.57
C LYS A 67 -6.53 -4.01 -9.54
N MET A 68 -7.64 -4.19 -8.85
CA MET A 68 -8.39 -5.42 -8.97
C MET A 68 -9.02 -5.41 -10.37
N SER A 69 -8.40 -6.08 -11.36
CA SER A 69 -9.10 -6.30 -12.62
C SER A 69 -10.30 -7.15 -12.29
N GLY A 70 -11.51 -6.60 -12.41
CA GLY A 70 -12.73 -7.40 -12.35
C GLY A 70 -12.58 -8.54 -13.35
N GLY A 71 -12.50 -9.77 -12.85
CA GLY A 71 -12.80 -10.93 -13.68
C GLY A 71 -14.26 -10.80 -14.10
N GLY A 72 -14.50 -10.92 -15.42
CA GLY A 72 -15.85 -10.99 -15.98
C GLY A 72 -16.60 -12.23 -15.54
#